data_AF-A0A9W4RZB2-F1
#
_entry.id   AF-A0A9W4RZB2-F1
#
_cell.length_a   1.000
_cell.length_b   1.000
_cell.length_c   1.000
_cell.angle_alpha   90.00
_cell.angle_beta   90.00
_cell.angle_gamma   90.00
#
_symmetry.space_group_name_H-M   'P 1'
#
loop_
_entity.id
_entity.type
_entity.pdbx_description
1 polymer ?
#
loop_
_entity_poly.entity_id
_entity_poly.type
_entity_poly.pdbx_seq_one_letter_code
_entity_poly.pdbx_strand_id
1 'polypeptide(L)'
;MNHEVPKNCPWFDIGQKLDLTPRVNPPEPWGYGVYPPPTPSQLDNLATHPSGFDPNAYIDKKTTVTVKIIKRLSNTLKHGHQVLLCKMTKYPRSLAQPQMPFPRFDPKTKTDNSVNYFILKVSDGLLFPRGLSVPPYDNWQLTEHFHVRESAALRFHYEKHLVRGDIMGPPYHVPSYYGTWIVKLPYTDQREGVTKIRYFGAIATEYIRGLSIKNLCSSYDPEETRLVPKNYNVKPEYRSALGSMNPQDETFRLDVLKLWLEGVVKSLHVGVQWCNLDPQIILATVLDLNGSSVPTKVVFSDFSRTEIYEKTQLARNPEWPNRHPLTELPKPPLPFERFGIDAISLFLGWYPQRWEASPWLYDHWLGWVFGRIEDSSEYSVFRTSNSDYESRVRELRKIVADLAAESRSSQPEASYGEDCENAIEELRSRKADEWAVRNVETFKNDTPPSCLTMYGDLNAGTWGVKVFTSKRQRSESEDASEEETSSPKRQKQ
;
A
#
# COMPACT_ATOMS: atom_id res chain seq x y z
N MET A 1 -32.44 -12.13 5.37
CA MET A 1 -33.25 -11.88 4.16
C MET A 1 -32.47 -12.38 2.94
N ASN A 2 -33.05 -13.27 2.13
CA ASN A 2 -32.45 -13.69 0.86
C ASN A 2 -32.81 -12.66 -0.22
N HIS A 3 -31.92 -11.69 -0.44
CA HIS A 3 -31.96 -10.89 -1.66
C HIS A 3 -31.23 -11.69 -2.75
N GLU A 4 -31.98 -12.26 -3.68
CA GLU A 4 -31.40 -12.73 -4.94
C GLU A 4 -30.68 -11.54 -5.59
N VAL A 5 -29.39 -11.71 -5.88
CA VAL A 5 -28.61 -10.71 -6.59
C VAL A 5 -29.25 -10.52 -7.97
N PRO A 6 -29.68 -9.29 -8.35
CA PRO A 6 -30.28 -9.08 -9.66
C PRO A 6 -29.32 -9.53 -10.76
N LYS A 7 -29.82 -10.35 -11.71
CA LYS A 7 -29.02 -10.91 -12.82
C LYS A 7 -28.38 -9.84 -13.72
N ASN A 8 -28.84 -8.59 -13.64
CA ASN A 8 -28.31 -7.44 -14.37
C ASN A 8 -27.82 -6.39 -13.37
N CYS A 9 -26.59 -6.53 -12.88
CA CYS A 9 -25.88 -5.47 -12.17
C CYS A 9 -24.77 -4.95 -13.10
N PRO A 10 -24.83 -3.66 -13.46
CA PRO A 10 -24.47 -2.67 -12.46
C PRO A 10 -25.47 -1.50 -12.37
N TRP A 11 -25.64 -1.00 -11.15
CA TRP A 11 -26.47 0.17 -10.81
C TRP A 11 -26.02 1.49 -11.48
N PHE A 12 -24.86 1.46 -12.13
CA PHE A 12 -24.17 2.63 -12.67
C PHE A 12 -23.94 2.46 -14.17
N ASP A 13 -24.62 3.28 -14.97
CA ASP A 13 -24.56 3.19 -16.42
C ASP A 13 -23.64 4.24 -17.05
N ILE A 14 -23.06 3.88 -18.19
CA ILE A 14 -22.24 4.81 -18.97
C ILE A 14 -23.11 5.99 -19.40
N GLY A 15 -22.60 7.20 -19.18
CA GLY A 15 -23.30 8.44 -19.47
C GLY A 15 -24.17 8.96 -18.33
N GLN A 16 -24.49 8.15 -17.32
CA GLN A 16 -25.24 8.58 -16.14
C GLN A 16 -24.47 9.67 -15.39
N LYS A 17 -25.22 10.63 -14.85
CA LYS A 17 -24.71 11.65 -13.93
C LYS A 17 -24.95 11.25 -12.49
N LEU A 18 -23.94 11.41 -11.66
CA LEU A 18 -24.01 11.15 -10.23
C LEU A 18 -23.71 12.45 -9.47
N ASP A 19 -24.53 12.75 -8.48
CA ASP A 19 -24.22 13.75 -7.48
C ASP A 19 -23.49 13.09 -6.32
N LEU A 20 -22.27 13.55 -6.05
CA LEU A 20 -21.46 13.08 -4.94
C LEU A 20 -21.58 14.09 -3.79
N THR A 21 -22.01 13.59 -2.65
CA THR A 21 -22.04 14.34 -1.38
C THR A 21 -20.80 13.99 -0.58
N PRO A 22 -20.06 14.95 0.00
CA PRO A 22 -18.89 14.62 0.80
C PRO A 22 -19.30 13.77 2.02
N ARG A 23 -18.55 12.72 2.32
CA ARG A 23 -18.72 11.94 3.55
C ARG A 23 -17.94 12.63 4.67
N VAL A 24 -18.55 13.65 5.27
CA VAL A 24 -17.92 14.41 6.36
C VAL A 24 -17.75 13.47 7.57
N ASN A 25 -16.53 13.41 8.12
CA ASN A 25 -16.15 12.53 9.24
C ASN A 25 -16.35 11.03 8.96
N PRO A 26 -15.67 10.46 7.95
CA PRO A 26 -15.73 9.02 7.74
C PRO A 26 -15.19 8.29 8.99
N PRO A 27 -15.80 7.19 9.41
CA PRO A 27 -15.39 6.50 10.63
C PRO A 27 -13.94 5.99 10.55
N GLU A 28 -13.35 5.81 11.73
CA GLU A 28 -12.02 5.20 11.88
C GLU A 28 -12.03 3.75 11.34
N PRO A 29 -10.89 3.26 10.81
CA PRO A 29 -10.80 1.90 10.30
C PRO A 29 -11.02 0.88 11.43
N TRP A 30 -11.67 -0.22 11.10
CA TRP A 30 -11.95 -1.34 12.01
C TRP A 30 -11.77 -2.68 11.27
N GLY A 31 -11.72 -3.80 12.01
CA GLY A 31 -11.62 -5.17 11.45
C GLY A 31 -10.21 -5.79 11.39
N TYR A 32 -10.10 -7.00 10.83
CA TYR A 32 -8.88 -7.84 10.69
C TYR A 32 -8.11 -8.17 12.00
N GLY A 33 -8.70 -7.97 13.17
CA GLY A 33 -8.04 -8.23 14.46
C GLY A 33 -6.95 -7.22 14.83
N VAL A 34 -6.44 -6.46 13.86
CA VAL A 34 -5.43 -5.40 14.07
C VAL A 34 -6.04 -4.06 14.49
N TYR A 35 -7.26 -3.75 14.05
CA TYR A 35 -7.99 -2.55 14.45
C TYR A 35 -9.02 -2.86 15.54
N PRO A 36 -9.43 -1.86 16.35
CA PRO A 36 -10.52 -2.03 17.28
C PRO A 36 -11.79 -2.54 16.59
N PRO A 37 -12.62 -3.34 17.28
CA PRO A 37 -13.90 -3.75 16.74
C PRO A 37 -14.80 -2.52 16.50
N PRO A 38 -15.69 -2.58 15.49
CA PRO A 38 -16.66 -1.52 15.27
C PRO A 38 -17.62 -1.41 16.46
N THR A 39 -18.07 -0.19 16.76
CA THR A 39 -19.17 0.06 17.68
C THR A 39 -20.50 -0.41 17.06
N PRO A 40 -21.53 -0.75 17.87
CA PRO A 40 -22.85 -1.10 17.35
C PRO A 40 -23.43 -0.05 16.40
N SER A 41 -23.29 1.23 16.74
CA SER A 41 -23.74 2.35 15.91
C SER A 41 -23.07 2.43 14.53
N GLN A 42 -21.85 1.89 14.38
CA GLN A 42 -21.19 1.82 13.07
C GLN A 42 -21.75 0.69 12.19
N LEU A 43 -22.45 -0.28 12.77
CA LEU A 43 -23.03 -1.42 12.06
C LEU A 43 -24.53 -1.24 11.77
N ASP A 44 -25.15 -0.22 12.37
CA ASP A 44 -26.57 0.06 12.19
C ASP A 44 -26.88 0.51 10.75
N ASN A 45 -27.93 -0.06 10.18
CA ASN A 45 -28.54 0.35 8.90
C ASN A 45 -27.61 0.36 7.67
N LEU A 46 -26.50 -0.41 7.69
CA LEU A 46 -25.53 -0.48 6.59
C LEU A 46 -26.12 -0.89 5.22
N ALA A 47 -27.26 -1.57 5.21
CA ALA A 47 -27.99 -1.92 3.98
C ALA A 47 -28.63 -0.71 3.27
N THR A 48 -28.78 0.42 3.98
CA THR A 48 -29.43 1.63 3.48
C THR A 48 -28.45 2.77 3.25
N HIS A 49 -27.46 2.92 4.15
CA HIS A 49 -26.43 3.92 4.03
C HIS A 49 -25.12 3.53 4.74
N PRO A 50 -23.96 4.09 4.32
CA PRO A 50 -22.69 3.86 4.99
C PRO A 50 -22.68 4.39 6.43
N SER A 51 -21.75 3.89 7.25
CA SER A 51 -21.68 4.26 8.67
C SER A 51 -21.31 5.74 8.87
N GLY A 52 -21.84 6.38 9.92
CA GLY A 52 -21.57 7.80 10.19
C GLY A 52 -22.11 8.78 9.14
N PHE A 53 -22.89 8.32 8.15
CA PHE A 53 -23.65 9.19 7.25
C PHE A 53 -25.12 9.24 7.70
N ASP A 54 -25.66 10.45 7.85
CA ASP A 54 -27.08 10.68 8.09
C ASP A 54 -27.76 11.16 6.79
N PRO A 55 -28.65 10.35 6.18
CA PRO A 55 -29.43 10.73 5.01
C PRO A 55 -30.26 12.00 5.16
N ASN A 56 -30.65 12.35 6.40
CA ASN A 56 -31.53 13.48 6.71
C ASN A 56 -30.77 14.75 7.09
N ALA A 57 -29.45 14.66 7.29
CA ALA A 57 -28.63 15.82 7.62
C ALA A 57 -28.59 16.83 6.47
N TYR A 58 -28.44 18.11 6.84
CA TYR A 58 -28.27 19.19 5.87
C TYR A 58 -26.98 19.01 5.06
N ILE A 59 -27.10 19.05 3.73
CA ILE A 59 -25.97 18.97 2.81
C ILE A 59 -25.75 20.35 2.17
N ASP A 60 -24.58 20.95 2.41
CA ASP A 60 -24.19 22.18 1.72
C ASP A 60 -23.96 21.90 0.24
N LYS A 61 -24.87 22.39 -0.61
CA LYS A 61 -24.79 22.26 -2.07
C LYS A 61 -23.51 22.87 -2.67
N LYS A 62 -22.80 23.74 -1.97
CA LYS A 62 -21.50 24.27 -2.41
C LYS A 62 -20.39 23.22 -2.36
N THR A 63 -20.54 22.19 -1.53
CA THR A 63 -19.56 21.12 -1.34
C THR A 63 -19.82 19.88 -2.21
N THR A 64 -21.03 19.78 -2.76
CA THR A 64 -21.42 18.70 -3.68
C THR A 64 -20.76 18.83 -5.04
N VAL A 65 -20.48 17.69 -5.67
CA VAL A 65 -19.94 17.61 -7.02
C VAL A 65 -20.83 16.76 -7.91
N THR A 66 -20.88 17.09 -9.21
CA THR A 66 -21.63 16.28 -10.18
C THR A 66 -20.66 15.70 -11.20
N VAL A 67 -20.73 14.39 -11.40
CA VAL A 67 -19.79 13.63 -12.21
C VAL A 67 -20.56 12.85 -13.27
N LYS A 68 -19.94 12.60 -14.42
CA LYS A 68 -20.49 11.76 -15.49
C LYS A 68 -19.66 10.49 -15.62
N ILE A 69 -20.30 9.34 -15.64
CA ILE A 69 -19.64 8.05 -15.88
C ILE A 69 -19.26 7.95 -17.36
N ILE A 70 -17.99 7.67 -17.64
CA ILE A 70 -17.42 7.57 -18.97
C ILE A 70 -17.22 6.11 -19.37
N LYS A 71 -16.69 5.30 -18.45
CA LYS A 71 -16.43 3.87 -18.66
C LYS A 71 -16.60 3.12 -17.34
N ARG A 72 -17.03 1.87 -17.40
CA ARG A 72 -16.92 0.94 -16.28
C ARG A 72 -15.62 0.16 -16.44
N LEU A 73 -14.72 0.26 -15.46
CA LEU A 73 -13.41 -0.40 -15.51
C LEU A 73 -13.45 -1.78 -14.86
N SER A 74 -14.30 -1.95 -13.85
CA SER A 74 -14.61 -3.26 -13.28
C SER A 74 -16.12 -3.44 -13.21
N ASN A 75 -16.60 -4.54 -13.79
CA ASN A 75 -17.96 -5.05 -13.66
C ASN A 75 -18.01 -6.35 -12.85
N THR A 76 -16.87 -6.81 -12.30
CA THR A 76 -16.81 -8.15 -11.72
C THR A 76 -17.30 -8.15 -10.27
N LEU A 77 -18.20 -9.08 -9.96
CA LEU A 77 -18.67 -9.38 -8.60
C LEU A 77 -17.55 -9.89 -7.66
N LYS A 78 -16.33 -10.09 -8.17
CA LYS A 78 -15.24 -10.78 -7.46
C LYS A 78 -14.54 -9.90 -6.42
N HIS A 79 -14.65 -8.58 -6.51
CA HIS A 79 -13.89 -7.66 -5.66
C HIS A 79 -14.74 -6.61 -4.93
N GLY A 80 -16.07 -6.76 -4.93
CA GLY A 80 -17.00 -5.97 -4.12
C GLY A 80 -17.16 -4.48 -4.49
N HIS A 81 -16.19 -3.88 -5.19
CA HIS A 81 -16.23 -2.50 -5.65
C HIS A 81 -16.56 -2.40 -7.14
N GLN A 82 -17.45 -1.47 -7.48
CA GLN A 82 -17.63 -1.01 -8.86
C GLN A 82 -16.64 0.12 -9.14
N VAL A 83 -15.75 -0.09 -10.10
CA VAL A 83 -14.71 0.88 -10.46
C VAL A 83 -15.14 1.64 -11.71
N LEU A 84 -15.43 2.93 -11.54
CA LEU A 84 -15.96 3.79 -12.59
C LEU A 84 -14.91 4.82 -13.02
N LEU A 85 -14.73 4.98 -14.33
CA LEU A 85 -14.00 6.11 -14.90
C LEU A 85 -14.97 7.28 -15.05
N CYS A 86 -14.71 8.38 -14.36
CA CYS A 86 -15.62 9.51 -14.27
C CYS A 86 -14.97 10.79 -14.80
N LYS A 87 -15.80 11.71 -15.32
CA LYS A 87 -15.43 13.08 -15.66
C LYS A 87 -16.23 14.05 -14.79
N MET A 88 -15.56 15.07 -14.27
CA MET A 88 -16.25 16.13 -13.52
C MET A 88 -17.13 16.97 -14.47
N THR A 89 -18.38 17.23 -14.07
CA THR A 89 -19.31 18.13 -14.78
C THR A 89 -19.65 19.37 -13.97
N LYS A 90 -19.58 19.29 -12.64
CA LYS A 90 -19.74 20.42 -11.72
C LYS A 90 -18.76 20.27 -10.56
N TYR A 91 -17.85 21.21 -10.44
CA TYR A 91 -16.85 21.25 -9.37
C TYR A 91 -17.42 21.82 -8.08
N PRO A 92 -16.86 21.44 -6.91
CA PRO A 92 -17.28 22.01 -5.65
C PRO A 92 -16.78 23.46 -5.54
N ARG A 93 -17.57 24.32 -4.91
CA ARG A 93 -17.22 25.72 -4.61
C ARG A 93 -16.46 25.86 -3.29
N SER A 94 -16.56 24.86 -2.41
CA SER A 94 -15.85 24.76 -1.13
C SER A 94 -15.46 23.30 -0.86
N LEU A 95 -14.38 23.10 -0.11
CA LEU A 95 -13.95 21.77 0.34
C LEU A 95 -14.56 21.49 1.72
N ALA A 96 -15.20 20.33 1.88
CA ALA A 96 -15.83 19.90 3.13
C ALA A 96 -15.00 18.90 3.94
N GLN A 97 -13.92 18.36 3.35
CA GLN A 97 -13.08 17.34 3.93
C GLN A 97 -11.63 17.51 3.44
N PRO A 98 -10.63 16.96 4.16
CA PRO A 98 -9.26 16.89 3.68
C PRO A 98 -9.20 16.07 2.38
N GLN A 99 -8.90 16.74 1.26
CA GLN A 99 -8.78 16.12 -0.04
C GLN A 99 -7.93 16.98 -0.98
N MET A 100 -7.31 16.35 -1.97
CA MET A 100 -6.70 17.07 -3.08
C MET A 100 -7.78 17.72 -3.95
N PRO A 101 -7.50 18.87 -4.58
CA PRO A 101 -8.40 19.43 -5.57
C PRO A 101 -8.54 18.46 -6.75
N PHE A 102 -9.76 18.32 -7.27
CA PHE A 102 -9.97 17.58 -8.51
C PHE A 102 -9.16 18.20 -9.66
N PRO A 103 -8.69 17.39 -10.62
CA PRO A 103 -8.02 17.89 -11.80
C PRO A 103 -8.98 18.83 -12.53
N ARG A 104 -8.59 20.10 -12.66
CA ARG A 104 -9.35 21.11 -13.39
C ARG A 104 -8.85 21.17 -14.82
N PHE A 105 -9.79 21.33 -15.75
CA PHE A 105 -9.43 21.71 -17.11
C PHE A 105 -8.85 23.12 -17.04
N ASP A 106 -7.60 23.29 -17.46
CA ASP A 106 -7.07 24.62 -17.71
C ASP A 106 -7.35 24.97 -19.19
N PRO A 107 -8.32 25.87 -19.45
CA PRO A 107 -8.64 26.29 -20.81
C PRO A 107 -7.50 27.06 -21.48
N LYS A 108 -6.52 27.58 -20.74
CA LYS A 108 -5.37 28.32 -21.29
C LYS A 108 -4.29 27.40 -21.84
N THR A 109 -4.03 26.28 -21.18
CA THR A 109 -2.96 25.38 -21.63
C THR A 109 -3.34 24.62 -22.89
N LYS A 110 -4.64 24.46 -23.23
CA LYS A 110 -5.16 23.81 -24.46
C LYS A 110 -4.44 22.52 -24.86
N THR A 111 -3.67 21.91 -23.96
CA THR A 111 -3.01 20.66 -24.26
C THR A 111 -4.11 19.63 -24.22
N ASP A 112 -4.31 19.00 -25.38
CA ASP A 112 -5.21 17.88 -25.57
C ASP A 112 -4.99 16.80 -24.50
N ASN A 113 -3.83 16.78 -23.83
CA ASN A 113 -3.41 15.89 -22.73
C ASN A 113 -4.09 16.09 -21.36
N SER A 114 -4.79 17.21 -21.11
CA SER A 114 -5.44 17.53 -19.82
C SER A 114 -6.77 16.80 -19.63
N VAL A 115 -6.71 15.47 -19.57
CA VAL A 115 -7.91 14.66 -19.42
C VAL A 115 -8.38 14.69 -17.96
N ASN A 116 -9.53 15.33 -17.73
CA ASN A 116 -10.20 15.48 -16.42
C ASN A 116 -10.87 14.19 -15.93
N TYR A 117 -10.21 13.04 -16.12
CA TYR A 117 -10.73 11.78 -15.64
C TYR A 117 -10.14 11.42 -14.29
N PHE A 118 -10.97 10.79 -13.48
CA PHE A 118 -10.61 10.23 -12.18
C PHE A 118 -11.38 8.92 -11.98
N ILE A 119 -10.92 8.10 -11.05
CA ILE A 119 -11.61 6.88 -10.66
C ILE A 119 -12.58 7.18 -9.54
N LEU A 120 -13.80 6.66 -9.66
CA LEU A 120 -14.76 6.58 -8.57
C LEU A 120 -14.97 5.11 -8.25
N LYS A 121 -14.48 4.67 -7.08
CA LYS A 121 -14.75 3.33 -6.56
C LYS A 121 -15.99 3.37 -5.69
N VAL A 122 -17.05 2.67 -6.08
CA VAL A 122 -18.30 2.60 -5.32
C VAL A 122 -18.43 1.25 -4.64
N SER A 123 -18.72 1.25 -3.34
CA SER A 123 -18.79 0.05 -2.51
C SER A 123 -20.26 -0.32 -2.29
N ASP A 124 -20.64 -1.55 -2.65
CA ASP A 124 -22.02 -2.05 -2.57
C ASP A 124 -22.06 -3.46 -1.99
N GLY A 125 -22.73 -3.63 -0.85
CA GLY A 125 -22.87 -4.94 -0.18
C GLY A 125 -23.66 -5.98 -0.93
N LEU A 126 -24.40 -5.63 -1.99
CA LEU A 126 -24.95 -6.65 -2.88
C LEU A 126 -23.90 -7.32 -3.77
N LEU A 127 -22.75 -6.67 -4.00
CA LEU A 127 -21.70 -7.15 -4.88
C LEU A 127 -20.55 -7.82 -4.13
N PHE A 128 -20.54 -7.73 -2.80
CA PHE A 128 -19.56 -8.45 -2.00
C PHE A 128 -19.93 -9.93 -1.94
N PRO A 129 -19.01 -10.85 -2.31
CA PRO A 129 -19.25 -12.28 -2.19
C PRO A 129 -19.49 -12.61 -0.72
N ARG A 130 -20.44 -13.50 -0.43
CA ARG A 130 -20.63 -14.05 0.92
C ARG A 130 -19.32 -14.74 1.32
N GLY A 131 -18.55 -14.11 2.19
CA GLY A 131 -17.30 -14.67 2.70
C GLY A 131 -17.54 -15.47 3.97
N LEU A 132 -16.85 -16.61 4.09
CA LEU A 132 -16.68 -17.36 5.35
C LEU A 132 -15.65 -16.68 6.27
N SER A 133 -15.52 -15.35 6.23
CA SER A 133 -14.51 -14.64 7.02
C SER A 133 -14.89 -14.61 8.50
N VAL A 134 -13.89 -14.73 9.37
CA VAL A 134 -14.04 -14.58 10.83
C VAL A 134 -13.65 -13.14 11.23
N PRO A 135 -14.44 -12.43 12.05
CA PRO A 135 -15.78 -12.79 12.52
C PRO A 135 -16.79 -12.78 11.35
N PRO A 136 -17.94 -13.47 11.46
CA PRO A 136 -18.92 -13.61 10.38
C PRO A 136 -19.63 -12.30 10.09
N TYR A 137 -18.94 -11.40 9.41
CA TYR A 137 -19.52 -10.17 8.89
C TYR A 137 -20.42 -10.50 7.71
N ASP A 138 -21.62 -9.92 7.70
CA ASP A 138 -22.46 -9.96 6.52
C ASP A 138 -21.83 -9.13 5.37
N ASN A 139 -22.41 -9.23 4.18
CA ASN A 139 -21.84 -8.54 3.02
C ASN A 139 -21.77 -7.02 3.19
N TRP A 140 -22.72 -6.40 3.90
CA TRP A 140 -22.75 -4.95 4.13
C TRP A 140 -21.65 -4.53 5.10
N GLN A 141 -21.46 -5.32 6.16
CA GLN A 141 -20.39 -5.13 7.12
C GLN A 141 -19.02 -5.30 6.46
N LEU A 142 -18.84 -6.32 5.60
CA LEU A 142 -17.60 -6.49 4.82
C LEU A 142 -17.36 -5.33 3.86
N THR A 143 -18.39 -4.89 3.14
CA THR A 143 -18.32 -3.73 2.24
C THR A 143 -17.84 -2.50 2.98
N GLU A 144 -18.49 -2.21 4.10
CA GLU A 144 -18.20 -1.04 4.89
C GLU A 144 -16.79 -1.12 5.47
N HIS A 145 -16.39 -2.29 5.98
CA HIS A 145 -15.05 -2.57 6.48
C HIS A 145 -13.97 -2.25 5.44
N PHE A 146 -14.04 -2.81 4.23
CA PHE A 146 -13.04 -2.53 3.19
C PHE A 146 -13.05 -1.05 2.77
N HIS A 147 -14.24 -0.45 2.68
CA HIS A 147 -14.39 0.95 2.30
C HIS A 147 -13.80 1.93 3.34
N VAL A 148 -14.09 1.76 4.63
CA VAL A 148 -13.56 2.66 5.67
C VAL A 148 -12.05 2.52 5.81
N ARG A 149 -11.49 1.31 5.60
CA ARG A 149 -10.05 1.08 5.59
C ARG A 149 -9.36 1.78 4.43
N GLU A 150 -9.86 1.59 3.21
CA GLU A 150 -9.31 2.24 2.03
C GLU A 150 -9.38 3.78 2.17
N SER A 151 -10.53 4.28 2.61
CA SER A 151 -10.76 5.71 2.87
C SER A 151 -9.80 6.25 3.93
N ALA A 152 -9.62 5.55 5.05
CA ALA A 152 -8.71 5.96 6.12
C ALA A 152 -7.25 5.97 5.65
N ALA A 153 -6.82 4.93 4.93
CA ALA A 153 -5.44 4.82 4.43
C ALA A 153 -5.11 5.93 3.45
N LEU A 154 -5.98 6.24 2.49
CA LEU A 154 -5.77 7.33 1.55
C LEU A 154 -5.80 8.70 2.24
N ARG A 155 -6.76 8.93 3.14
CA ARG A 155 -6.82 10.18 3.91
C ARG A 155 -5.57 10.39 4.77
N PHE A 156 -5.08 9.35 5.43
CA PHE A 156 -3.87 9.41 6.24
C PHE A 156 -2.62 9.68 5.40
N HIS A 157 -2.48 9.05 4.22
CA HIS A 157 -1.41 9.40 3.29
C HIS A 157 -1.50 10.85 2.83
N TYR A 158 -2.71 11.37 2.56
CA TYR A 158 -2.90 12.77 2.22
C TYR A 158 -2.47 13.72 3.36
N GLU A 159 -2.87 13.42 4.60
CA GLU A 159 -2.44 14.18 5.79
C GLU A 159 -0.91 14.19 5.93
N LYS A 160 -0.25 13.05 5.73
CA LYS A 160 1.22 12.96 5.78
C LYS A 160 1.88 13.66 4.57
N HIS A 161 1.26 13.62 3.39
CA HIS A 161 1.70 14.33 2.20
C HIS A 161 1.70 15.85 2.39
N LEU A 162 0.71 16.41 3.08
CA LEU A 162 0.69 17.85 3.39
C LEU A 162 1.86 18.31 4.25
N VAL A 163 2.44 17.40 5.04
CA VAL A 163 3.57 17.71 5.95
C VAL A 163 4.92 17.41 5.30
N ARG A 164 5.04 16.27 4.60
CA ARG A 164 6.33 15.77 4.09
C ARG A 164 6.55 15.99 2.59
N GLY A 165 5.50 16.29 1.82
CA GLY A 165 5.56 16.21 0.36
C GLY A 165 5.68 14.75 -0.11
N ASP A 166 5.91 14.56 -1.40
CA ASP A 166 6.49 13.35 -2.01
C ASP A 166 5.89 11.96 -1.72
N ILE A 167 4.58 11.89 -1.46
CA ILE A 167 3.89 10.63 -1.13
C ILE A 167 2.76 10.36 -2.12
N MET A 168 1.99 11.39 -2.48
CA MET A 168 0.72 11.26 -3.17
C MET A 168 0.65 12.11 -4.44
N GLY A 169 0.00 11.55 -5.47
CA GLY A 169 -0.13 12.17 -6.80
C GLY A 169 1.09 11.92 -7.67
N PRO A 170 1.10 12.35 -8.95
CA PRO A 170 2.28 12.20 -9.80
C PRO A 170 3.48 12.97 -9.23
N PRO A 171 4.70 12.40 -9.21
CA PRO A 171 5.11 11.07 -9.72
C PRO A 171 5.13 9.93 -8.66
N TYR A 172 4.45 10.04 -7.53
CA TYR A 172 4.60 9.17 -6.36
C TYR A 172 3.69 7.93 -6.35
N HIS A 173 3.94 7.00 -5.43
CA HIS A 173 3.30 5.68 -5.43
C HIS A 173 1.86 5.63 -4.92
N VAL A 174 1.40 6.67 -4.23
CA VAL A 174 0.00 6.80 -3.80
C VAL A 174 -0.76 7.64 -4.83
N PRO A 175 -1.92 7.19 -5.34
CA PRO A 175 -2.72 7.99 -6.27
C PRO A 175 -3.26 9.23 -5.56
N SER A 176 -3.41 10.33 -6.30
CA SER A 176 -4.07 11.53 -5.78
C SER A 176 -5.44 11.18 -5.16
N TYR A 177 -5.69 11.61 -3.93
CA TYR A 177 -6.95 11.37 -3.21
C TYR A 177 -7.88 12.58 -3.32
N TYR A 178 -8.99 12.41 -4.03
CA TYR A 178 -9.99 13.47 -4.26
C TYR A 178 -11.18 13.40 -3.29
N GLY A 179 -11.02 12.68 -2.17
CA GLY A 179 -12.01 12.62 -1.10
C GLY A 179 -12.84 11.35 -1.07
N THR A 180 -13.58 11.21 0.03
CA THR A 180 -14.56 10.15 0.26
C THR A 180 -15.96 10.73 0.15
N TRP A 181 -16.83 10.02 -0.54
CA TRP A 181 -18.09 10.53 -1.05
C TRP A 181 -19.23 9.56 -0.75
N ILE A 182 -20.44 10.09 -0.82
CA ILE A 182 -21.69 9.36 -0.80
C ILE A 182 -22.36 9.53 -2.16
N VAL A 183 -22.73 8.41 -2.76
CA VAL A 183 -23.52 8.35 -4.00
C VAL A 183 -24.95 8.01 -3.63
N LYS A 184 -25.91 8.76 -4.16
CA LYS A 184 -27.35 8.49 -4.00
C LYS A 184 -27.87 7.77 -5.22
N LEU A 185 -28.62 6.69 -5.02
CA LEU A 185 -29.29 5.98 -6.11
C LEU A 185 -30.75 5.69 -5.76
N PRO A 186 -31.71 6.15 -6.59
CA PRO A 186 -33.08 5.69 -6.47
C PRO A 186 -33.21 4.25 -6.97
N TYR A 187 -33.99 3.43 -6.27
CA TYR A 187 -34.37 2.09 -6.72
C TYR A 187 -35.85 1.85 -6.45
N THR A 188 -36.51 1.07 -7.30
CA THR A 188 -37.90 0.67 -7.07
C THR A 188 -37.92 -0.64 -6.31
N ASP A 189 -38.50 -0.64 -5.11
CA ASP A 189 -38.75 -1.87 -4.37
C ASP A 189 -39.86 -2.65 -5.09
N GLN A 190 -39.50 -3.78 -5.69
CA GLN A 190 -40.45 -4.57 -6.48
C GLN A 190 -41.62 -5.12 -5.64
N ARG A 191 -41.44 -5.29 -4.32
CA ARG A 191 -42.48 -5.84 -3.44
C ARG A 191 -43.51 -4.79 -3.06
N GLU A 192 -43.05 -3.57 -2.83
CA GLU A 192 -43.91 -2.47 -2.37
C GLU A 192 -44.33 -1.53 -3.52
N GLY A 193 -43.68 -1.61 -4.68
CA GLY A 193 -43.88 -0.68 -5.79
C GLY A 193 -43.40 0.76 -5.48
N VAL A 194 -42.72 0.97 -4.35
CA VAL A 194 -42.27 2.29 -3.89
C VAL A 194 -40.83 2.54 -4.30
N THR A 195 -40.55 3.74 -4.81
CA THR A 195 -39.16 4.20 -5.03
C THR A 195 -38.52 4.54 -3.70
N LYS A 196 -37.47 3.80 -3.34
CA LYS A 196 -36.60 4.03 -2.19
C LYS A 196 -35.27 4.60 -2.66
N ILE A 197 -34.50 5.18 -1.73
CA ILE A 197 -33.15 5.68 -2.01
C ILE A 197 -32.15 4.83 -1.23
N ARG A 198 -31.10 4.38 -1.91
CA ARG A 198 -29.92 3.79 -1.26
C ARG A 198 -28.74 4.74 -1.39
N TYR A 199 -27.91 4.74 -0.36
CA TYR A 199 -26.68 5.51 -0.28
C TYR A 199 -25.49 4.56 -0.32
N PHE A 200 -24.48 4.88 -1.12
CA PHE A 200 -23.26 4.08 -1.26
C PHE A 200 -22.04 4.89 -0.89
N GLY A 201 -21.08 4.24 -0.22
CA GLY A 201 -19.77 4.82 0.02
C GLY A 201 -18.94 4.78 -1.26
N ALA A 202 -18.31 5.90 -1.61
CA ALA A 202 -17.44 5.99 -2.76
C ALA A 202 -16.12 6.70 -2.45
N ILE A 203 -15.05 6.31 -3.13
CA ILE A 203 -13.72 6.93 -3.00
C ILE A 203 -13.32 7.45 -4.37
N ALA A 204 -12.95 8.73 -4.44
CA ALA A 204 -12.47 9.35 -5.67
C ALA A 204 -10.95 9.44 -5.66
N THR A 205 -10.29 8.87 -6.67
CA THR A 205 -8.82 8.86 -6.78
C THR A 205 -8.34 9.16 -8.20
N GLU A 206 -7.05 9.43 -8.35
CA GLU A 206 -6.37 9.61 -9.64
C GLU A 206 -6.66 8.46 -10.62
N TYR A 207 -6.96 8.82 -11.87
CA TYR A 207 -6.96 7.83 -12.95
C TYR A 207 -5.53 7.56 -13.42
N ILE A 208 -5.00 6.40 -13.02
CA ILE A 208 -3.68 5.93 -13.44
C ILE A 208 -3.79 5.36 -14.85
N ARG A 209 -3.12 5.99 -15.79
CA ARG A 209 -3.03 5.54 -17.19
C ARG A 209 -1.92 4.49 -17.34
N GLY A 210 -2.06 3.41 -16.60
CA GLY A 210 -1.08 2.33 -16.51
C GLY A 210 -1.71 0.97 -16.70
N LEU A 211 -0.87 -0.05 -16.65
CA LEU A 211 -1.29 -1.46 -16.64
C LEU A 211 -0.79 -2.09 -15.34
N SER A 212 -1.58 -3.00 -14.78
CA SER A 212 -1.11 -3.81 -13.65
C SER A 212 0.01 -4.73 -14.10
N ILE A 213 0.92 -5.09 -13.19
CA ILE A 213 1.94 -6.11 -13.45
C ILE A 213 1.27 -7.41 -13.93
N LYS A 214 0.14 -7.80 -13.35
CA LYS A 214 -0.66 -8.93 -13.83
C LYS A 214 -1.12 -8.77 -15.28
N ASN A 215 -1.58 -7.59 -15.70
CA ASN A 215 -2.01 -7.33 -17.08
C ASN A 215 -0.85 -7.27 -18.09
N LEU A 216 0.38 -7.05 -17.60
CA LEU A 216 1.61 -7.13 -18.38
C LEU A 216 2.10 -8.58 -18.57
N CYS A 217 1.50 -9.52 -17.85
CA CYS A 217 1.78 -10.94 -17.96
C CYS A 217 0.67 -11.65 -18.75
N SER A 218 1.03 -12.76 -19.38
CA SER A 218 0.08 -13.75 -19.89
C SER A 218 -0.37 -14.61 -18.72
N SER A 219 -1.68 -14.87 -18.64
CA SER A 219 -2.22 -15.91 -17.77
C SER A 219 -2.71 -17.02 -18.69
N TYR A 220 -1.91 -18.07 -18.82
CA TYR A 220 -2.32 -19.27 -19.56
C TYR A 220 -3.13 -20.21 -18.66
N ASP A 221 -2.88 -20.16 -17.35
CA ASP A 221 -3.57 -20.95 -16.34
C ASP A 221 -3.94 -20.07 -15.11
N PRO A 222 -5.20 -20.07 -14.64
CA PRO A 222 -5.60 -19.41 -13.39
C PRO A 222 -4.98 -20.02 -12.12
N GLU A 223 -4.46 -21.25 -12.17
CA GLU A 223 -3.75 -21.92 -11.06
C GLU A 223 -2.25 -21.56 -11.02
N GLU A 224 -1.70 -21.02 -12.11
CA GLU A 224 -0.28 -20.69 -12.20
C GLU A 224 0.01 -19.42 -11.38
N THR A 225 0.73 -19.59 -10.28
CA THR A 225 1.15 -18.49 -9.40
C THR A 225 2.32 -17.68 -9.96
N ARG A 226 3.01 -18.22 -10.98
CA ARG A 226 4.16 -17.60 -11.64
C ARG A 226 3.68 -16.61 -12.71
N LEU A 227 4.22 -15.40 -12.68
CA LEU A 227 4.02 -14.38 -13.69
C LEU A 227 4.82 -14.71 -14.95
N VAL A 228 4.16 -14.75 -16.10
CA VAL A 228 4.81 -14.93 -17.41
C VAL A 228 4.70 -13.63 -18.21
N PRO A 229 5.77 -12.80 -18.29
CA PRO A 229 5.69 -11.54 -19.03
C PRO A 229 5.29 -11.74 -20.49
N LYS A 230 4.43 -10.87 -21.03
CA LYS A 230 3.97 -10.97 -22.43
C LYS A 230 5.13 -10.80 -23.40
N ASN A 231 5.22 -11.65 -24.41
CA ASN A 231 6.28 -11.60 -25.44
C ASN A 231 6.09 -10.50 -26.51
N TYR A 232 5.23 -9.51 -26.24
CA TYR A 232 4.95 -8.40 -27.13
C TYR A 232 4.76 -7.11 -26.34
N ASN A 233 5.03 -6.00 -27.01
CA ASN A 233 4.83 -4.67 -26.46
C ASN A 233 3.35 -4.40 -26.18
N VAL A 234 3.05 -3.95 -24.96
CA VAL A 234 1.68 -3.65 -24.52
C VAL A 234 1.49 -2.15 -24.42
N LYS A 235 0.39 -1.63 -24.94
CA LYS A 235 0.02 -0.22 -24.86
C LYS A 235 -1.21 -0.03 -23.96
N PRO A 236 -1.23 0.98 -23.07
CA PRO A 236 -2.44 1.37 -22.37
C PRO A 236 -3.55 1.78 -23.36
N GLU A 237 -4.81 1.45 -23.05
CA GLU A 237 -5.99 1.64 -23.92
C GLU A 237 -6.30 3.10 -24.32
N TYR A 238 -5.57 4.10 -23.82
CA TYR A 238 -5.83 5.52 -24.07
C TYR A 238 -4.55 6.29 -24.45
N ARG A 239 -4.48 6.63 -25.75
CA ARG A 239 -3.50 7.49 -26.48
C ARG A 239 -2.28 6.79 -27.10
N SER A 240 -1.96 7.27 -28.30
CA SER A 240 -0.74 6.99 -29.07
C SER A 240 0.54 7.61 -28.50
N ALA A 241 0.42 8.57 -27.58
CA ALA A 241 1.56 9.31 -27.01
C ALA A 241 2.15 8.69 -25.73
N LEU A 242 1.51 7.66 -25.17
CA LEU A 242 2.14 6.85 -24.12
C LEU A 242 3.05 5.82 -24.78
N GLY A 243 4.23 5.62 -24.19
CA GLY A 243 5.17 4.60 -24.64
C GLY A 243 4.58 3.20 -24.59
N SER A 244 5.18 2.27 -25.32
CA SER A 244 4.81 0.87 -25.25
C SER A 244 5.61 0.17 -24.15
N MET A 245 4.93 -0.52 -23.24
CA MET A 245 5.58 -1.30 -22.20
C MET A 245 6.12 -2.59 -22.82
N ASN A 246 7.41 -2.88 -22.65
CA ASN A 246 8.02 -4.16 -23.03
C ASN A 246 8.23 -5.02 -21.78
N PRO A 247 7.25 -5.85 -21.38
CA PRO A 247 7.39 -6.63 -20.16
C PRO A 247 8.42 -7.77 -20.28
N GLN A 248 8.89 -8.15 -21.48
CA GLN A 248 10.00 -9.10 -21.60
C GLN A 248 11.34 -8.49 -21.20
N ASP A 249 11.52 -7.18 -21.40
CA ASP A 249 12.75 -6.48 -21.05
C ASP A 249 13.00 -6.57 -19.53
N GLU A 250 14.09 -7.22 -19.16
CA GLU A 250 14.52 -7.38 -17.78
C GLU A 250 14.75 -6.02 -17.11
N THR A 251 15.32 -5.05 -17.82
CA THR A 251 15.59 -3.71 -17.30
C THR A 251 14.29 -3.01 -16.93
N PHE A 252 13.31 -3.01 -17.84
CA PHE A 252 11.97 -2.49 -17.59
C PHE A 252 11.32 -3.12 -16.36
N ARG A 253 11.38 -4.46 -16.23
CA ARG A 253 10.80 -5.18 -15.09
C ARG A 253 11.48 -4.81 -13.77
N LEU A 254 12.80 -4.69 -13.77
CA LEU A 254 13.60 -4.32 -12.60
C LEU A 254 13.38 -2.86 -12.20
N ASP A 255 13.20 -1.95 -13.15
CA ASP A 255 12.85 -0.55 -12.87
C ASP A 255 11.46 -0.43 -12.23
N VAL A 256 10.48 -1.21 -12.72
CA VAL A 256 9.17 -1.31 -12.06
C VAL A 256 9.30 -1.86 -10.64
N LEU A 257 10.11 -2.91 -10.44
CA LEU A 257 10.35 -3.49 -9.12
C LEU A 257 11.02 -2.48 -8.17
N LYS A 258 12.00 -1.71 -8.65
CA LYS A 258 12.65 -0.62 -7.91
C LYS A 258 11.62 0.40 -7.43
N LEU A 259 10.84 0.98 -8.34
CA LEU A 259 9.84 2.01 -8.02
C LEU A 259 8.79 1.49 -7.03
N TRP A 260 8.42 0.21 -7.14
CA TRP A 260 7.54 -0.44 -6.19
C TRP A 260 8.15 -0.54 -4.78
N LEU A 261 9.37 -1.05 -4.66
CA LEU A 261 10.09 -1.16 -3.38
C LEU A 261 10.23 0.20 -2.68
N GLU A 262 10.61 1.23 -3.44
CA GLU A 262 10.68 2.61 -2.94
C GLU A 262 9.33 3.09 -2.40
N GLY A 263 8.24 2.84 -3.13
CA GLY A 263 6.90 3.20 -2.71
C GLY A 263 6.51 2.53 -1.39
N VAL A 264 6.80 1.23 -1.24
CA VAL A 264 6.47 0.52 0.01
C VAL A 264 7.24 1.09 1.19
N VAL A 265 8.55 1.31 1.07
CA VAL A 265 9.34 1.86 2.20
C VAL A 265 8.94 3.30 2.54
N LYS A 266 8.58 4.12 1.55
CA LYS A 266 8.05 5.47 1.78
C LYS A 266 6.70 5.43 2.52
N SER A 267 5.81 4.49 2.21
CA SER A 267 4.58 4.28 2.98
C SER A 267 4.86 3.81 4.42
N LEU A 268 5.79 2.87 4.60
CA LEU A 268 6.19 2.39 5.93
C LEU A 268 6.76 3.53 6.79
N HIS A 269 7.55 4.42 6.18
CA HIS A 269 8.13 5.60 6.83
C HIS A 269 7.09 6.61 7.33
N VAL A 270 5.88 6.60 6.77
CA VAL A 270 4.77 7.42 7.27
C VAL A 270 3.83 6.66 8.21
N GLY A 271 4.15 5.42 8.55
CA GLY A 271 3.39 4.59 9.49
C GLY A 271 2.28 3.77 8.81
N VAL A 272 2.40 3.55 7.50
CA VAL A 272 1.42 2.80 6.71
C VAL A 272 2.04 1.52 6.14
N GLN A 273 1.44 0.38 6.49
CA GLN A 273 1.88 -0.94 6.05
C GLN A 273 0.95 -1.53 5.00
N TRP A 274 1.55 -2.13 3.98
CA TRP A 274 0.87 -2.84 2.92
C TRP A 274 0.76 -4.34 3.27
N CYS A 275 -0.45 -4.83 3.50
CA CYS A 275 -0.72 -6.24 3.82
C CYS A 275 -1.25 -7.04 2.61
N ASN A 276 -1.27 -6.41 1.43
CA ASN A 276 -1.58 -7.06 0.17
C ASN A 276 -0.68 -6.43 -0.90
N LEU A 277 0.20 -7.22 -1.49
CA LEU A 277 1.17 -6.78 -2.49
C LEU A 277 0.99 -7.55 -3.81
N ASP A 278 -0.26 -7.92 -4.11
CA ASP A 278 -0.61 -8.67 -5.32
C ASP A 278 -0.24 -7.89 -6.61
N PRO A 279 0.42 -8.52 -7.59
CA PRO A 279 0.73 -7.93 -8.89
C PRO A 279 -0.48 -7.31 -9.63
N GLN A 280 -1.70 -7.73 -9.30
CA GLN A 280 -2.93 -7.17 -9.88
C GLN A 280 -3.23 -5.74 -9.43
N ILE A 281 -2.77 -5.33 -8.24
CA ILE A 281 -3.08 -4.02 -7.67
C ILE A 281 -1.97 -2.98 -7.91
N ILE A 282 -0.83 -3.39 -8.49
CA ILE A 282 0.35 -2.56 -8.73
C ILE A 282 0.37 -2.14 -10.19
N LEU A 283 0.13 -0.86 -10.46
CA LEU A 283 0.02 -0.27 -11.79
C LEU A 283 1.33 0.42 -12.19
N ALA A 284 1.89 0.05 -13.33
CA ALA A 284 3.03 0.75 -13.93
C ALA A 284 2.57 1.71 -15.04
N THR A 285 3.21 2.87 -15.13
CA THR A 285 3.01 3.85 -16.21
C THR A 285 4.33 4.13 -16.92
N VAL A 286 4.28 4.43 -18.22
CA VAL A 286 5.46 4.72 -19.03
C VAL A 286 5.32 6.04 -19.78
N LEU A 287 6.45 6.71 -19.94
CA LEU A 287 6.62 7.77 -20.93
C LEU A 287 7.52 7.25 -22.04
N ASP A 288 7.21 7.65 -23.27
CA ASP A 288 8.12 7.45 -24.39
C ASP A 288 9.13 8.59 -24.38
N LEU A 289 10.39 8.26 -24.10
CA LEU A 289 11.51 9.19 -24.16
C LEU A 289 12.42 8.75 -25.30
N ASN A 290 12.33 9.45 -26.43
CA ASN A 290 13.16 9.19 -27.62
C ASN A 290 13.09 7.73 -28.14
N GLY A 291 11.92 7.10 -28.10
CA GLY A 291 11.72 5.71 -28.52
C GLY A 291 12.03 4.66 -27.45
N SER A 292 12.51 5.08 -26.28
CA SER A 292 12.71 4.22 -25.11
C SER A 292 11.56 4.41 -24.12
N SER A 293 10.86 3.33 -23.81
CA SER A 293 9.74 3.36 -22.87
C SER A 293 10.25 3.11 -21.45
N VAL A 294 10.32 4.18 -20.66
CA VAL A 294 10.84 4.14 -19.28
C VAL A 294 9.68 4.12 -18.29
N PRO A 295 9.67 3.22 -17.28
CA PRO A 295 8.74 3.30 -16.17
C PRO A 295 8.87 4.65 -15.47
N THR A 296 7.77 5.37 -15.36
CA THR A 296 7.79 6.73 -14.77
C THR A 296 7.17 6.80 -13.40
N LYS A 297 6.27 5.86 -13.10
CA LYS A 297 5.56 5.79 -11.83
C LYS A 297 4.97 4.39 -11.67
N VAL A 298 5.09 3.85 -10.47
CA VAL A 298 4.37 2.66 -10.01
C VAL A 298 3.39 3.07 -8.93
N VAL A 299 2.12 2.69 -9.08
CA VAL A 299 1.03 3.13 -8.20
C VAL A 299 0.27 1.96 -7.62
N PHE A 300 0.01 2.01 -6.32
CA PHE A 300 -0.89 1.09 -5.67
C PHE A 300 -2.34 1.49 -5.91
N SER A 301 -3.15 0.57 -6.41
CA SER A 301 -4.52 0.86 -6.79
C SER A 301 -5.55 0.50 -5.72
N ASP A 302 -5.23 -0.33 -4.73
CA ASP A 302 -6.16 -0.82 -3.70
C ASP A 302 -5.55 -0.73 -2.29
N PHE A 303 -6.16 0.11 -1.44
CA PHE A 303 -5.73 0.32 -0.04
C PHE A 303 -6.66 -0.33 0.99
N SER A 304 -7.60 -1.17 0.54
CA SER A 304 -8.62 -1.79 1.41
C SER A 304 -8.05 -2.72 2.48
N ARG A 305 -6.84 -3.24 2.24
CA ARG A 305 -6.08 -4.10 3.17
C ARG A 305 -4.88 -3.40 3.80
N THR A 306 -4.72 -2.10 3.60
CA THR A 306 -3.63 -1.32 4.17
C THR A 306 -3.85 -1.11 5.68
N GLU A 307 -2.75 -1.06 6.42
CA GLU A 307 -2.73 -0.85 7.87
C GLU A 307 -2.11 0.49 8.24
N ILE A 308 -2.79 1.26 9.08
CA ILE A 308 -2.27 2.51 9.66
C ILE A 308 -1.88 2.19 11.09
N TYR A 309 -0.58 2.10 11.37
CA TYR A 309 -0.08 1.64 12.66
C TYR A 309 -0.69 2.42 13.84
N GLU A 310 -0.68 3.75 13.76
CA GLU A 310 -1.22 4.65 14.81
C GLU A 310 -2.71 4.43 15.12
N LYS A 311 -3.44 3.73 14.24
CA LYS A 311 -4.87 3.41 14.41
C LYS A 311 -5.12 1.98 14.89
N THR A 312 -4.10 1.12 14.93
CA THR A 312 -4.21 -0.27 15.38
C THR A 312 -4.43 -0.39 16.89
N GLN A 313 -4.84 -1.56 17.36
CA GLN A 313 -4.91 -1.88 18.79
C GLN A 313 -3.54 -1.88 19.45
N LEU A 314 -2.47 -2.22 18.71
CA LEU A 314 -1.10 -2.21 19.23
C LEU A 314 -0.66 -0.81 19.62
N ALA A 315 -0.83 0.18 18.74
CA ALA A 315 -0.48 1.57 19.05
C ALA A 315 -1.31 2.19 20.19
N ARG A 316 -2.45 1.57 20.54
CA ARG A 316 -3.28 1.97 21.69
C ARG A 316 -2.86 1.30 22.99
N ASN A 317 -2.14 0.18 22.93
CA ASN A 317 -1.65 -0.50 24.12
C ASN A 317 -0.46 0.32 24.68
N PRO A 318 -0.52 0.78 25.95
CA PRO A 318 0.58 1.52 26.58
C PRO A 318 1.92 0.78 26.64
N GLU A 319 1.91 -0.55 26.50
CA GLU A 319 3.13 -1.38 26.44
C GLU A 319 3.89 -1.27 25.12
N TRP A 320 3.25 -0.75 24.07
CA TRP A 320 3.82 -0.60 22.74
C TRP A 320 3.97 0.87 22.37
N PRO A 321 4.92 1.21 21.47
CA PRO A 321 5.02 2.56 20.93
C PRO A 321 3.70 3.00 20.30
N ASN A 322 3.27 4.24 20.59
CA ASN A 322 2.08 4.82 19.96
C ASN A 322 2.34 5.30 18.52
N ARG A 323 3.60 5.27 18.07
CA ARG A 323 4.05 5.58 16.72
C ARG A 323 4.85 4.42 16.17
N HIS A 324 4.75 4.22 14.86
CA HIS A 324 5.52 3.18 14.21
C HIS A 324 7.01 3.52 14.30
N PRO A 325 7.92 2.62 14.74
CA PRO A 325 9.34 2.94 14.91
C PRO A 325 9.99 3.52 13.65
N LEU A 326 9.61 3.02 12.47
CA LEU A 326 10.10 3.55 11.18
C LEU A 326 9.71 5.02 10.93
N THR A 327 8.66 5.55 11.58
CA THR A 327 8.28 6.96 11.41
C THR A 327 9.24 7.93 12.07
N GLU A 328 10.07 7.43 13.00
CA GLU A 328 11.07 8.19 13.74
C GLU A 328 12.40 8.30 12.99
N LEU A 329 12.60 7.49 11.96
CA LEU A 329 13.77 7.59 11.10
C LEU A 329 13.78 8.94 10.37
N PRO A 330 14.95 9.57 10.17
CA PRO A 330 15.03 10.84 9.47
C PRO A 330 14.60 10.69 8.00
N LYS A 331 14.78 9.50 7.40
CA LYS A 331 14.46 9.17 6.01
C LYS A 331 13.75 7.82 5.92
N PRO A 332 13.10 7.50 4.79
CA PRO A 332 12.57 6.17 4.56
C PRO A 332 13.63 5.08 4.78
N PRO A 333 13.26 3.90 5.29
CA PRO A 333 14.21 2.82 5.44
C PRO A 333 14.70 2.34 4.08
N LEU A 334 15.96 1.95 3.98
CA LEU A 334 16.53 1.35 2.79
C LEU A 334 15.76 0.07 2.44
N PRO A 335 15.35 -0.18 1.18
CA PRO A 335 14.60 -1.38 0.81
C PRO A 335 15.24 -2.70 1.24
N PHE A 336 16.58 -2.75 1.25
CA PHE A 336 17.36 -3.88 1.77
C PHE A 336 16.91 -4.35 3.17
N GLU A 337 16.53 -3.40 4.04
CA GLU A 337 16.16 -3.68 5.42
C GLU A 337 14.78 -4.34 5.57
N ARG A 338 13.96 -4.31 4.52
CA ARG A 338 12.58 -4.82 4.55
C ARG A 338 12.32 -5.92 3.54
N PHE A 339 13.15 -6.05 2.52
CA PHE A 339 12.92 -6.96 1.41
C PHE A 339 14.09 -7.91 1.23
N GLY A 340 13.87 -9.18 1.58
CA GLY A 340 14.61 -10.31 1.04
C GLY A 340 13.90 -10.89 -0.19
N ILE A 341 14.50 -11.89 -0.84
CA ILE A 341 13.90 -12.54 -2.02
C ILE A 341 12.52 -13.13 -1.69
N ASP A 342 12.36 -13.70 -0.48
CA ASP A 342 11.10 -14.28 -0.01
C ASP A 342 9.97 -13.24 0.05
N ALA A 343 10.31 -11.99 0.42
CA ALA A 343 9.35 -10.89 0.53
C ALA A 343 8.78 -10.45 -0.83
N ILE A 344 9.45 -10.82 -1.93
CA ILE A 344 9.02 -10.53 -3.30
C ILE A 344 8.54 -11.78 -4.05
N SER A 345 8.35 -12.90 -3.37
CA SER A 345 7.92 -14.18 -3.97
C SER A 345 6.58 -14.12 -4.72
N LEU A 346 5.70 -13.17 -4.38
CA LEU A 346 4.47 -12.90 -5.14
C LEU A 346 4.73 -12.42 -6.59
N PHE A 347 5.97 -12.05 -6.90
CA PHE A 347 6.44 -11.60 -8.21
C PHE A 347 7.28 -12.67 -8.93
N LEU A 348 7.19 -13.94 -8.52
CA LEU A 348 7.86 -15.06 -9.21
C LEU A 348 7.61 -14.99 -10.73
N GLY A 349 8.69 -15.04 -11.51
CA GLY A 349 8.66 -14.89 -12.97
C GLY A 349 8.70 -13.44 -13.49
N TRP A 350 8.45 -12.44 -12.64
CA TRP A 350 8.69 -11.03 -12.97
C TRP A 350 10.13 -10.59 -12.73
N TYR A 351 10.82 -11.15 -11.75
CA TYR A 351 12.27 -10.92 -11.56
C TYR A 351 13.10 -12.04 -12.21
N PRO A 352 14.42 -11.88 -12.36
CA PRO A 352 15.29 -12.90 -12.96
C PRO A 352 15.22 -14.23 -12.21
N GLN A 353 14.94 -15.33 -12.93
CA GLN A 353 14.82 -16.66 -12.32
C GLN A 353 16.10 -17.10 -11.58
N ARG A 354 17.26 -16.62 -12.02
CA ARG A 354 18.55 -16.87 -11.35
C ARG A 354 18.59 -16.43 -9.89
N TRP A 355 17.75 -15.47 -9.48
CA TRP A 355 17.66 -15.04 -8.07
C TRP A 355 17.03 -16.11 -7.16
N GLU A 356 16.21 -17.01 -7.70
CA GLU A 356 15.64 -18.12 -6.93
C GLU A 356 16.72 -19.15 -6.58
N ALA A 357 17.62 -19.44 -7.53
CA ALA A 357 18.75 -20.35 -7.33
C ALA A 357 19.88 -19.72 -6.50
N SER A 358 19.97 -18.39 -6.49
CA SER A 358 21.02 -17.65 -5.79
C SER A 358 20.46 -16.32 -5.24
N PRO A 359 19.83 -16.34 -4.05
CA PRO A 359 19.24 -15.15 -3.42
C PRO A 359 20.21 -13.97 -3.27
N TRP A 360 21.50 -14.24 -3.16
CA TRP A 360 22.55 -13.22 -3.08
C TRP A 360 22.61 -12.32 -4.33
N LEU A 361 22.17 -12.81 -5.50
CA LEU A 361 22.03 -11.98 -6.70
C LEU A 361 20.96 -10.90 -6.51
N TYR A 362 19.93 -11.14 -5.70
CA TYR A 362 18.96 -10.11 -5.37
C TYR A 362 19.55 -9.07 -4.41
N ASP A 363 20.32 -9.51 -3.41
CA ASP A 363 21.02 -8.57 -2.50
C ASP A 363 22.05 -7.72 -3.24
N HIS A 364 22.77 -8.32 -4.21
CA HIS A 364 23.65 -7.61 -5.12
C HIS A 364 22.86 -6.55 -5.92
N TRP A 365 21.71 -6.92 -6.51
CA TRP A 365 20.84 -5.97 -7.20
C TRP A 365 20.39 -4.82 -6.29
N LEU A 366 20.00 -5.10 -5.04
CA LEU A 366 19.58 -4.09 -4.09
C LEU A 366 20.70 -3.08 -3.82
N GLY A 367 21.93 -3.56 -3.59
CA GLY A 367 23.10 -2.70 -3.40
C GLY A 367 23.46 -1.90 -4.65
N TRP A 368 23.38 -2.52 -5.82
CA TRP A 368 23.57 -1.84 -7.11
C TRP A 368 22.56 -0.70 -7.26
N VAL A 369 21.28 -0.96 -7.02
CA VAL A 369 20.19 -0.01 -7.32
C VAL A 369 20.07 1.10 -6.27
N PHE A 370 20.12 0.75 -4.99
CA PHE A 370 19.85 1.64 -3.86
C PHE A 370 21.12 2.15 -3.15
N GLY A 371 22.29 1.66 -3.55
CA GLY A 371 23.58 2.05 -2.99
C GLY A 371 23.98 1.22 -1.77
N ARG A 372 25.03 1.69 -1.10
CA ARG A 372 25.59 1.04 0.09
C ARG A 372 24.58 0.95 1.23
N ILE A 373 24.72 -0.06 2.07
CA ILE A 373 23.89 -0.29 3.25
C ILE A 373 24.40 0.59 4.40
N GLU A 374 24.29 1.90 4.20
CA GLU A 374 24.59 2.95 5.18
C GLU A 374 23.57 4.08 5.08
N ASP A 375 23.51 4.94 6.11
CA ASP A 375 22.65 6.13 6.06
C ASP A 375 23.09 7.04 4.90
N SER A 376 22.20 7.25 3.94
CA SER A 376 22.47 8.06 2.75
C SER A 376 21.63 9.33 2.75
N SER A 377 21.76 10.19 1.74
CA SER A 377 20.86 11.34 1.55
C SER A 377 19.39 10.93 1.37
N GLU A 378 19.13 9.72 0.90
CA GLU A 378 17.79 9.24 0.52
C GLU A 378 17.18 8.25 1.52
N TYR A 379 18.01 7.44 2.17
CA TYR A 379 17.55 6.32 3.01
C TYR A 379 18.20 6.29 4.38
N SER A 380 17.49 5.65 5.31
CA SER A 380 18.00 5.28 6.64
C SER A 380 18.21 3.78 6.76
N VAL A 381 19.22 3.39 7.52
CA VAL A 381 19.58 1.98 7.78
C VAL A 381 19.31 1.64 9.25
N PHE A 382 18.96 0.39 9.52
CA PHE A 382 18.69 -0.04 10.89
C PHE A 382 19.98 -0.21 11.68
N ARG A 383 19.99 0.26 12.93
CA ARG A 383 21.06 -0.07 13.87
C ARG A 383 20.90 -1.53 14.25
N THR A 384 21.85 -2.37 13.85
CA THR A 384 21.89 -3.77 14.29
C THR A 384 22.18 -3.83 15.79
N SER A 385 21.37 -4.58 16.53
CA SER A 385 21.74 -5.02 17.87
C SER A 385 22.60 -6.29 17.78
N ASN A 386 23.69 -6.34 18.55
CA ASN A 386 24.77 -7.33 18.50
C ASN A 386 24.41 -8.79 18.86
N SER A 387 23.14 -9.20 18.88
CA SER A 387 22.80 -10.58 19.25
C SER A 387 22.04 -11.30 18.13
N ASP A 388 22.57 -12.48 17.82
CA ASP A 388 21.93 -13.62 17.15
C ASP A 388 22.28 -13.88 15.67
N TYR A 389 21.98 -15.11 15.25
CA TYR A 389 22.16 -15.69 13.90
C TYR A 389 21.65 -14.78 12.77
N GLU A 390 20.52 -14.10 12.98
CA GLU A 390 19.93 -13.15 12.04
C GLU A 390 20.86 -11.98 11.72
N SER A 391 21.65 -11.52 12.71
CA SER A 391 22.65 -10.48 12.48
C SER A 391 23.73 -10.97 11.52
N ARG A 392 24.13 -12.25 11.57
CA ARG A 392 25.15 -12.80 10.66
C ARG A 392 24.64 -12.91 9.24
N VAL A 393 23.39 -13.38 9.07
CA VAL A 393 22.75 -13.44 7.75
C VAL A 393 22.64 -12.04 7.16
N ARG A 394 22.16 -11.05 7.94
CA ARG A 394 22.10 -9.65 7.50
C ARG A 394 23.48 -9.12 7.11
N GLU A 395 24.53 -9.35 7.90
CA GLU A 395 25.89 -8.89 7.57
C GLU A 395 26.42 -9.53 6.29
N LEU A 396 26.16 -10.81 6.04
CA LEU A 396 26.52 -11.44 4.77
C LEU A 396 25.81 -10.79 3.59
N ARG A 397 24.48 -10.58 3.68
CA ARG A 397 23.69 -9.89 2.66
C ARG A 397 24.21 -8.47 2.42
N LYS A 398 24.57 -7.78 3.49
CA LYS A 398 25.14 -6.42 3.45
C LYS A 398 26.46 -6.38 2.68
N ILE A 399 27.38 -7.30 2.96
CA ILE A 399 28.66 -7.37 2.24
C ILE A 399 28.44 -7.53 0.74
N VAL A 400 27.50 -8.40 0.33
CA VAL A 400 27.17 -8.60 -1.09
C VAL A 400 26.61 -7.33 -1.72
N ALA A 401 25.68 -6.66 -1.03
CA ALA A 401 25.09 -5.41 -1.51
C ALA A 401 26.13 -4.26 -1.59
N ASP A 402 27.00 -4.11 -0.60
CA ASP A 402 28.02 -3.05 -0.57
C ASP A 402 29.04 -3.22 -1.71
N LEU A 403 29.46 -4.45 -2.02
CA LEU A 403 30.31 -4.74 -3.17
C LEU A 403 29.66 -4.36 -4.50
N ALA A 404 28.35 -4.62 -4.63
CA ALA A 404 27.58 -4.22 -5.81
C ALA A 404 27.53 -2.69 -5.97
N ALA A 405 27.30 -1.97 -4.87
CA ALA A 405 27.28 -0.52 -4.84
C ALA A 405 28.65 0.08 -5.21
N GLU A 406 29.74 -0.54 -4.76
CA GLU A 406 31.11 -0.18 -5.14
C GLU A 406 31.37 -0.39 -6.63
N SER A 407 30.99 -1.55 -7.17
CA SER A 407 31.14 -1.85 -8.59
C SER A 407 30.44 -0.80 -9.47
N ARG A 408 29.17 -0.46 -9.16
CA ARG A 408 28.41 0.57 -9.89
C ARG A 408 29.10 1.93 -9.88
N SER A 409 29.69 2.31 -8.75
CA SER A 409 30.38 3.61 -8.64
C SER A 409 31.61 3.68 -9.55
N SER A 410 32.23 2.53 -9.84
CA SER A 410 33.37 2.42 -10.74
C SER A 410 32.97 2.28 -12.22
N GLN A 411 31.80 1.71 -12.51
CA GLN A 411 31.28 1.46 -13.86
C GLN A 411 29.80 1.87 -13.98
N PRO A 412 29.49 3.17 -14.03
CA PRO A 412 28.10 3.65 -14.00
C PRO A 412 27.29 3.32 -15.27
N GLU A 413 27.96 3.00 -16.38
CA GLU A 413 27.34 2.66 -17.68
C GLU A 413 27.14 1.15 -17.88
N ALA A 414 27.65 0.30 -16.98
CA ALA A 414 27.56 -1.15 -17.13
C ALA A 414 26.12 -1.66 -16.92
N SER A 415 25.74 -2.64 -17.72
CA SER A 415 24.44 -3.31 -17.58
C SER A 415 24.52 -4.37 -16.48
N TYR A 416 23.49 -4.45 -15.63
CA TYR A 416 23.43 -5.32 -14.45
C TYR A 416 23.80 -6.80 -14.71
N GLY A 417 23.62 -7.31 -15.93
CA GLY A 417 23.76 -8.73 -16.27
C GLY A 417 25.19 -9.29 -16.24
N GLU A 418 26.20 -8.52 -16.68
CA GLU A 418 27.58 -9.04 -16.85
C GLU A 418 28.40 -8.97 -15.56
N ASP A 419 28.14 -8.00 -14.69
CA ASP A 419 28.94 -7.77 -13.48
C ASP A 419 28.60 -8.70 -12.31
N CYS A 420 27.39 -9.27 -12.29
CA CYS A 420 26.90 -10.07 -11.18
C CYS A 420 27.64 -11.40 -11.00
N GLU A 421 27.90 -12.13 -12.08
CA GLU A 421 28.60 -13.42 -12.01
C GLU A 421 30.07 -13.22 -11.61
N ASN A 422 30.69 -12.14 -12.12
CA ASN A 422 32.05 -11.77 -11.74
C ASN A 422 32.13 -11.34 -10.26
N ALA A 423 31.16 -10.58 -9.76
CA ALA A 423 31.09 -10.20 -8.35
C ALA A 423 30.83 -11.42 -7.43
N ILE A 424 30.06 -12.40 -7.87
CA ILE A 424 29.87 -13.66 -7.15
C ILE A 424 31.14 -14.50 -7.14
N GLU A 425 31.85 -14.61 -8.26
CA GLU A 425 33.15 -15.29 -8.31
C GLU A 425 34.24 -14.54 -7.51
N GLU A 426 34.19 -13.21 -7.49
CA GLU A 426 35.03 -12.38 -6.64
C GLU A 426 34.68 -12.59 -5.15
N LEU A 427 33.40 -12.71 -4.80
CA LEU A 427 32.97 -13.08 -3.45
C LEU A 427 33.42 -14.49 -3.07
N ARG A 428 33.30 -15.46 -3.98
CA ARG A 428 33.77 -16.84 -3.79
C ARG A 428 35.28 -16.88 -3.58
N SER A 429 36.04 -16.05 -4.29
CA SER A 429 37.50 -15.98 -4.18
C SER A 429 38.01 -15.13 -3.01
N ARG A 430 37.34 -14.01 -2.67
CA ARG A 430 37.67 -13.16 -1.51
C ARG A 430 37.25 -13.77 -0.18
N LYS A 431 36.16 -14.56 -0.14
CA LYS A 431 35.69 -15.26 1.06
C LYS A 431 36.02 -16.75 1.04
N ALA A 432 37.29 -17.08 0.79
CA ALA A 432 37.91 -18.31 1.26
C ALA A 432 38.09 -18.32 2.81
N ASP A 433 37.12 -17.78 3.56
CA ASP A 433 36.89 -18.10 4.96
C ASP A 433 35.79 -19.16 4.98
N GLU A 434 36.20 -20.39 5.28
CA GLU A 434 35.46 -21.65 5.19
C GLU A 434 34.04 -21.62 5.79
N TRP A 435 33.71 -20.66 6.65
CA TRP A 435 32.43 -20.59 7.36
C TRP A 435 31.25 -20.08 6.50
N ALA A 436 31.47 -19.13 5.58
CA ALA A 436 30.39 -18.61 4.74
C ALA A 436 30.03 -19.62 3.63
N VAL A 437 31.04 -20.24 3.01
CA VAL A 437 30.87 -21.23 1.93
C VAL A 437 30.27 -22.53 2.48
N ARG A 438 30.76 -23.04 3.62
CA ARG A 438 30.25 -24.29 4.22
C ARG A 438 28.78 -24.19 4.67
N ASN A 439 28.33 -23.00 5.08
CA ASN A 439 26.91 -22.75 5.36
C ASN A 439 26.11 -22.55 4.06
N VAL A 440 26.61 -21.81 3.06
CA VAL A 440 25.95 -21.67 1.75
C VAL A 440 25.71 -23.03 1.06
N GLU A 441 26.60 -24.01 1.27
CA GLU A 441 26.44 -25.36 0.71
C GLU A 441 25.51 -26.27 1.54
N THR A 442 25.46 -26.15 2.86
CA THR A 442 24.49 -26.90 3.69
C THR A 442 23.05 -26.41 3.46
N PHE A 443 22.88 -25.12 3.13
CA PHE A 443 21.59 -24.53 2.75
C PHE A 443 20.99 -25.05 1.43
N LYS A 444 21.74 -25.79 0.60
CA LYS A 444 21.18 -26.47 -0.58
C LYS A 444 20.45 -27.76 -0.24
N ASN A 445 20.69 -28.35 0.93
CA ASN A 445 20.20 -29.70 1.28
C ASN A 445 19.16 -29.69 2.40
N ASP A 446 19.04 -28.60 3.15
CA ASP A 446 17.96 -28.41 4.12
C ASP A 446 17.00 -27.32 3.62
N THR A 447 15.69 -27.54 3.80
CA THR A 447 14.67 -26.53 3.48
C THR A 447 15.02 -25.26 4.25
N PRO A 448 15.27 -24.11 3.59
CA PRO A 448 15.68 -22.91 4.30
C PRO A 448 14.58 -22.58 5.32
N PRO A 449 14.92 -22.30 6.60
CA PRO A 449 13.97 -21.67 7.49
C PRO A 449 13.51 -20.41 6.79
N SER A 450 12.23 -20.38 6.41
CA SER A 450 11.65 -19.24 5.70
C SER A 450 11.98 -17.97 6.45
N CYS A 451 12.40 -16.91 5.76
CA CYS A 451 12.66 -15.60 6.36
C CYS A 451 11.40 -14.96 7.03
N LEU A 452 10.28 -15.70 7.10
CA LEU A 452 9.07 -15.45 7.89
C LEU A 452 9.32 -15.13 9.37
N THR A 453 10.51 -15.40 9.92
CA THR A 453 10.78 -15.24 11.36
C THR A 453 11.37 -13.89 11.75
N MET A 454 11.94 -13.09 10.84
CA MET A 454 12.57 -11.82 11.25
C MET A 454 11.55 -10.72 11.53
N TYR A 455 10.48 -10.63 10.75
CA TYR A 455 9.41 -9.65 10.95
C TYR A 455 8.15 -10.27 10.37
N GLY A 456 7.10 -10.35 11.18
CA GLY A 456 5.90 -11.14 10.91
C GLY A 456 5.48 -11.15 9.45
N ASP A 457 5.12 -12.34 9.01
CA ASP A 457 4.52 -12.63 7.72
C ASP A 457 3.70 -11.41 7.23
N LEU A 458 4.13 -10.82 6.10
CA LEU A 458 3.37 -9.77 5.44
C LEU A 458 1.93 -10.24 5.14
N ASN A 459 1.67 -11.56 5.14
CA ASN A 459 0.36 -12.19 5.03
C ASN A 459 -0.29 -12.59 6.38
N ALA A 460 0.43 -12.70 7.51
CA ALA A 460 -0.14 -13.14 8.81
C ALA A 460 -0.24 -12.07 9.91
N GLY A 461 0.07 -10.80 9.61
CA GLY A 461 -0.40 -9.66 10.42
C GLY A 461 0.06 -9.63 11.89
N THR A 462 1.13 -10.32 12.27
CA THR A 462 1.60 -10.41 13.66
C THR A 462 2.93 -9.70 13.87
N TRP A 463 2.98 -8.74 14.79
CA TRP A 463 4.16 -7.94 15.06
C TRP A 463 5.09 -8.65 16.05
N GLY A 464 6.35 -8.87 15.64
CA GLY A 464 7.43 -9.24 16.53
C GLY A 464 8.58 -8.26 16.39
N VAL A 465 8.57 -7.16 17.14
CA VAL A 465 9.76 -6.32 17.35
C VAL A 465 9.90 -6.12 18.86
N LYS A 466 10.87 -6.80 19.49
CA LYS A 466 11.29 -6.46 20.84
C LYS A 466 12.08 -5.16 20.78
N VAL A 467 11.42 -4.05 21.05
CA VAL A 467 12.10 -2.77 21.31
C VAL A 467 12.59 -2.79 22.75
N PHE A 468 13.90 -2.88 22.95
CA PHE A 468 14.50 -2.65 24.26
C PHE A 468 14.46 -1.16 24.58
N THR A 469 13.59 -0.75 25.50
CA THR A 469 13.64 0.59 26.08
C THR A 469 14.85 0.68 27.00
N SER A 470 15.79 1.59 26.72
CA SER A 470 16.89 1.85 27.66
C SER A 470 16.29 2.47 28.91
N LYS A 471 16.36 1.77 30.05
CA LYS A 471 16.06 2.36 31.35
C LYS A 471 17.04 3.52 31.58
N ARG A 472 16.50 4.74 31.52
CA ARG A 472 17.20 5.96 31.92
C ARG A 472 17.39 5.86 33.44
N GLN A 473 18.59 5.49 33.89
CA GLN A 473 18.95 5.59 35.31
C GLN A 473 18.91 7.07 35.71
N ARG A 474 17.96 7.39 36.58
CA ARG A 474 17.93 8.65 37.33
C ARG A 474 18.56 8.31 38.68
N SER A 475 19.82 8.70 38.88
CA SER A 475 20.46 8.64 40.19
C SER A 475 19.88 9.77 41.04
N GLU A 476 19.06 9.39 42.01
CA GLU A 476 18.63 10.25 43.11
C GLU A 476 19.78 10.42 44.10
N SER A 477 19.94 11.67 44.54
CA SER A 477 20.78 12.11 45.62
C SER A 477 20.21 11.63 46.96
N GLU A 478 21.02 10.92 47.73
CA GLU A 478 20.85 10.78 49.17
C GLU A 478 21.28 12.10 49.82
N ASP A 479 20.44 12.66 50.69
CA ASP A 479 20.94 13.20 51.95
C ASP A 479 19.82 13.34 52.99
N ALA A 480 20.25 13.10 54.22
CA ALA A 480 19.51 12.48 55.29
C ALA A 480 18.62 13.42 56.11
N SER A 481 17.68 12.76 56.79
CA SER A 481 16.84 13.23 57.89
C SER A 481 17.64 13.56 59.16
N GLU A 482 17.21 14.61 59.86
CA GLU A 482 17.33 14.75 61.31
C GLU A 482 15.93 15.04 61.89
N GLU A 483 15.61 14.30 62.96
CA GLU A 483 14.94 14.72 64.22
C GLU A 483 13.72 15.67 64.19
N GLU A 484 12.72 15.62 65.05
CA GLU A 484 12.23 14.71 66.09
C GLU A 484 10.86 15.31 66.52
N THR A 485 10.01 14.50 67.15
CA THR A 485 8.99 14.86 68.18
C THR A 485 7.48 14.82 67.88
N SER A 486 6.85 14.04 68.77
CA SER A 486 5.51 14.19 69.34
C SER A 486 4.29 13.62 68.60
N SER A 487 3.97 12.39 68.97
CA SER A 487 2.59 11.89 69.19
C SER A 487 1.91 12.73 70.30
N PRO A 488 0.55 12.85 70.40
CA PRO A 488 -0.30 11.66 70.62
C PRO A 488 -1.80 11.69 70.21
N LYS A 489 -2.38 10.47 70.10
CA LYS A 489 -3.79 10.05 70.36
C LYS A 489 -4.85 10.60 69.35
N ARG A 490 -5.95 9.92 68.99
CA ARG A 490 -6.74 8.85 69.62
C ARG A 490 -7.73 8.28 68.58
N GLN A 491 -7.96 6.96 68.66
CA GLN A 491 -9.16 6.15 68.40
C GLN A 491 -10.34 6.66 67.54
N LYS A 492 -10.69 5.81 66.55
CA LYS A 492 -12.02 5.30 66.16
C LYS A 492 -13.24 6.24 66.30
N GLN A 493 -13.91 6.52 65.18
CA GLN A 493 -15.07 5.75 64.72
C GLN A 493 -15.30 5.95 63.23
#